data_AF-A0AAJ0B0E4-F1
#
_entry.id   AF-A0AAJ0B0E4-F1
#
_cell.length_a   1.000
_cell.length_b   1.000
_cell.length_c   1.000
_cell.angle_alpha   90.00
_cell.angle_beta   90.00
_cell.angle_gamma   90.00
#
_symmetry.space_group_name_H-M   'P 1'
#
loop_
_entity.id
_entity.type
_entity.pdbx_description
1 polymer ?
#
loop_
_entity_poly.entity_id
_entity_poly.type
_entity_poly.pdbx_seq_one_letter_code
_entity_poly.pdbx_strand_id
1 'polypeptide(L)'
;MRALSVQIFSSLPLFLFLTSFKLLATASPAPSPQSPAPAHGPPPPTPSSLPHRILAGVPVVDTPIVRDAQAFAKTYSPGAYNHIMRCWLWGVLHLQHNATLAAQVDLEVHAVGLMLHDIASEHNLSHPFVSPNRRFEVDSAIAAASFIRSHPDGKNWPDWRVQRVWDGIALHAEPKFTLYKEPDVFAIYWGNELEFSYGRPGGERKGITEEERNRVLIEFPNDGGGPGGAGPNTGLLWFIAWYCKYKPESTYDNWMQSYGDVVPGYSPVGHRLYDGALATAGVNVTGLVQ
;
A
#
# COMPACT_ATOMS: atom_id res chain seq x y z
N MET A 1 -81.35 -5.21 -8.28
CA MET A 1 -80.35 -4.90 -9.32
C MET A 1 -79.97 -3.43 -9.17
N ARG A 2 -78.70 -3.12 -9.43
CA ARG A 2 -77.92 -1.99 -8.89
C ARG A 2 -78.45 -0.60 -9.28
N ALA A 3 -78.47 0.29 -8.29
CA ALA A 3 -78.49 1.74 -8.46
C ALA A 3 -77.04 2.26 -8.39
N LEU A 4 -76.70 3.24 -9.22
CA LEU A 4 -75.46 4.01 -9.13
C LEU A 4 -75.85 5.49 -9.19
N SER A 5 -75.63 6.15 -8.05
CA SER A 5 -75.90 7.56 -7.83
C SER A 5 -74.63 8.40 -8.01
N VAL A 6 -74.87 9.62 -8.46
CA VAL A 6 -73.94 10.70 -8.76
C VAL A 6 -73.36 11.34 -7.48
N GLN A 7 -72.17 11.92 -7.67
CA GLN A 7 -71.33 12.82 -6.86
C GLN A 7 -71.98 13.62 -5.71
N ILE A 8 -71.16 13.98 -4.69
CA ILE A 8 -70.82 15.37 -4.31
C ILE A 8 -69.63 15.38 -3.32
N PHE A 9 -68.81 16.43 -3.44
CA PHE A 9 -67.63 16.80 -2.65
C PHE A 9 -67.88 16.95 -1.14
N SER A 10 -66.88 16.57 -0.33
CA SER A 10 -66.69 17.09 1.03
C SER A 10 -65.20 17.17 1.36
N SER A 11 -64.77 18.40 1.65
CA SER A 11 -63.45 18.81 2.14
C SER A 11 -63.27 18.49 3.62
N LEU A 12 -62.12 17.95 4.03
CA LEU A 12 -61.55 18.07 5.39
C LEU A 12 -60.05 17.63 5.38
N PRO A 13 -59.24 17.88 6.43
CA PRO A 13 -58.02 18.68 6.35
C PRO A 13 -56.73 17.85 6.43
N LEU A 14 -55.64 18.51 6.02
CA LEU A 14 -54.26 18.03 6.10
C LEU A 14 -53.83 17.86 7.57
N PHE A 15 -53.75 16.63 8.06
CA PHE A 15 -53.10 16.29 9.34
C PHE A 15 -51.66 15.81 9.09
N LEU A 16 -50.70 16.65 9.47
CA LEU A 16 -49.30 16.27 9.65
C LEU A 16 -49.20 15.24 10.79
N PHE A 17 -48.90 13.99 10.46
CA PHE A 17 -48.41 13.02 11.43
C PHE A 17 -46.87 13.11 11.49
N LEU A 18 -46.34 13.82 12.49
CA LEU A 18 -44.97 13.56 12.94
C LEU A 18 -44.96 12.19 13.64
N THR A 19 -44.46 11.18 12.95
CA THR A 19 -44.07 9.93 13.60
C THR A 19 -42.61 10.05 14.01
N SER A 20 -42.38 10.23 15.31
CA SER A 20 -41.05 10.16 15.91
C SER A 20 -40.52 8.73 15.83
N PHE A 21 -39.72 8.42 14.81
CA PHE A 21 -38.89 7.23 14.81
C PHE A 21 -37.72 7.44 15.78
N LYS A 22 -37.82 6.88 17.00
CA LYS A 22 -36.63 6.66 17.83
C LYS A 22 -35.81 5.55 17.19
N LEU A 23 -34.72 5.91 16.54
CA LEU A 23 -33.71 4.96 16.10
C LEU A 23 -33.01 4.40 17.34
N LEU A 24 -33.33 3.17 17.73
CA LEU A 24 -32.52 2.42 18.70
C LEU A 24 -31.18 2.13 18.02
N ALA A 25 -30.12 2.78 18.47
CA ALA A 25 -28.77 2.41 18.10
C ALA A 25 -28.46 1.04 18.73
N THR A 26 -28.46 -0.02 17.93
CA THR A 26 -27.86 -1.29 18.32
C THR A 26 -26.35 -1.12 18.25
N ALA A 27 -25.73 -0.88 19.40
CA ALA A 27 -24.28 -0.90 19.52
C ALA A 27 -23.78 -2.30 19.09
N SER A 28 -22.92 -2.35 18.08
CA SER A 28 -22.17 -3.57 17.78
C SER A 28 -21.27 -3.91 18.97
N PRO A 29 -21.15 -5.19 19.36
CA PRO A 29 -20.23 -5.57 20.42
C PRO A 29 -18.80 -5.23 20.00
N ALA A 30 -18.05 -4.63 20.91
CA ALA A 30 -16.63 -4.33 20.71
C ALA A 30 -15.88 -5.63 20.39
N PRO A 31 -14.89 -5.60 19.48
CA PRO A 31 -14.08 -6.77 19.18
C PRO A 31 -13.36 -7.22 20.44
N SER A 32 -13.44 -8.52 20.73
CA SER A 32 -12.68 -9.14 21.82
C SER A 32 -11.18 -8.93 21.60
N PRO A 33 -10.37 -8.74 22.66
CA PRO A 33 -8.93 -8.63 22.52
C PRO A 33 -8.39 -9.91 21.87
N GLN A 34 -7.84 -9.77 20.67
CA GLN A 34 -7.15 -10.86 19.99
C GLN A 34 -5.98 -11.30 20.88
N SER A 35 -5.86 -12.61 21.10
CA SER A 35 -4.71 -13.19 21.79
C SER A 35 -3.43 -12.86 21.00
N PRO A 36 -2.30 -12.56 21.67
CA PRO A 36 -1.09 -12.20 20.96
C PRO A 36 -0.61 -13.39 20.11
N ALA A 37 -0.36 -13.12 18.84
CA ALA A 37 0.27 -14.07 17.92
C ALA A 37 1.62 -14.56 18.51
N PRO A 38 2.03 -15.81 18.24
CA PRO A 38 3.31 -16.31 18.72
C PRO A 38 4.45 -15.43 18.20
N ALA A 39 5.33 -15.01 19.11
CA ALA A 39 6.45 -14.13 18.78
C ALA A 39 7.41 -14.82 17.79
N HIS A 40 7.38 -14.40 16.53
CA HIS A 40 8.31 -14.85 15.50
C HIS A 40 9.66 -14.14 15.68
N GLY A 41 10.56 -14.69 16.50
CA GLY A 41 11.97 -14.28 16.58
C GLY A 41 12.33 -13.42 17.81
N PRO A 42 13.64 -13.26 18.08
CA PRO A 42 14.12 -12.39 19.17
C PRO A 42 13.65 -10.95 18.96
N PRO A 43 13.43 -10.18 20.04
CA PRO A 43 13.02 -8.79 19.94
C PRO A 43 14.04 -8.01 19.09
N PRO A 44 13.58 -7.04 18.28
CA PRO A 44 14.48 -6.20 17.47
C PRO A 44 15.50 -5.50 18.37
N PRO A 45 16.70 -5.16 17.85
CA PRO A 45 17.69 -4.43 18.63
C PRO A 45 17.07 -3.14 19.17
N THR A 46 17.37 -2.80 20.43
CA THR A 46 16.89 -1.55 21.02
C THR A 46 17.31 -0.35 20.18
N PRO A 47 16.38 0.55 19.81
CA PRO A 47 16.62 1.69 18.91
C PRO A 47 17.81 2.59 19.29
N SER A 48 18.20 2.65 20.57
CA SER A 48 19.22 3.57 21.08
C SER A 48 20.67 3.18 20.77
N SER A 49 20.94 2.05 20.12
CA SER A 49 22.30 1.54 19.89
C SER A 49 22.83 1.78 18.47
N LEU A 50 21.96 2.13 17.52
CA LEU A 50 22.34 2.30 16.12
C LEU A 50 22.78 3.75 15.84
N PRO A 51 23.78 3.97 14.96
CA PRO A 51 24.15 5.30 14.51
C PRO A 51 22.97 5.94 13.76
N HIS A 52 22.87 7.27 13.84
CA HIS A 52 21.86 8.04 13.14
C HIS A 52 22.48 9.22 12.40
N ARG A 53 21.84 9.64 11.30
CA ARG A 53 22.13 10.88 10.58
C ARG A 53 20.85 11.64 10.30
N ILE A 54 20.97 12.91 9.92
CA ILE A 54 19.82 13.76 9.58
C ILE A 54 19.66 13.80 8.05
N LEU A 55 18.47 13.46 7.55
CA LEU A 55 18.06 13.65 6.16
C LEU A 55 16.75 14.44 6.13
N ALA A 56 16.68 15.55 5.39
CA ALA A 56 15.50 16.44 5.34
C ALA A 56 14.95 16.84 6.74
N GLY A 57 15.83 16.96 7.73
CA GLY A 57 15.46 17.25 9.12
C GLY A 57 14.88 16.07 9.91
N VAL A 58 14.95 14.85 9.38
CA VAL A 58 14.51 13.61 10.04
C VAL A 58 15.73 12.80 10.50
N PRO A 59 15.84 12.42 11.79
CA PRO A 59 16.88 11.51 12.23
C PRO A 59 16.55 10.09 11.78
N VAL A 60 17.41 9.54 10.92
CA VAL A 60 17.29 8.19 10.34
C VAL A 60 18.46 7.33 10.77
N VAL A 61 18.25 6.02 10.83
CA VAL A 61 19.33 5.03 11.06
C VAL A 61 20.43 5.17 9.99
N ASP A 62 21.69 4.97 10.37
CA ASP A 62 22.88 5.22 9.54
C ASP A 62 23.91 4.07 9.56
N THR A 63 23.44 2.84 9.38
CA THR A 63 24.30 1.66 9.24
C THR A 63 24.80 1.50 7.80
N PRO A 64 25.89 0.75 7.55
CA PRO A 64 26.41 0.57 6.20
C PRO A 64 25.38 -0.02 5.22
N ILE A 65 24.62 -1.05 5.63
CA ILE A 65 23.58 -1.64 4.78
C ILE A 65 22.47 -0.65 4.39
N VAL A 66 22.13 0.30 5.27
CA VAL A 66 21.14 1.34 5.02
C VAL A 66 21.67 2.37 4.01
N ARG A 67 22.94 2.77 4.13
CA ARG A 67 23.59 3.66 3.15
C ARG A 67 23.70 3.00 1.78
N ASP A 68 24.07 1.72 1.76
CA ASP A 68 24.23 0.97 0.52
C ASP A 68 22.88 0.67 -0.13
N ALA A 69 21.82 0.42 0.64
CA ALA A 69 20.45 0.32 0.12
C ALA A 69 19.98 1.64 -0.51
N GLN A 70 20.29 2.79 0.12
CA GLN A 70 19.99 4.09 -0.46
C GLN A 70 20.73 4.30 -1.79
N ALA A 71 22.03 3.99 -1.83
CA ALA A 71 22.83 4.11 -3.04
C ALA A 71 22.31 3.18 -4.15
N PHE A 72 21.93 1.96 -3.79
CA PHE A 72 21.34 0.98 -4.69
C PHE A 72 20.03 1.49 -5.30
N ALA A 73 19.12 2.03 -4.47
CA ALA A 73 17.88 2.66 -4.93
C ALA A 73 18.16 3.83 -5.89
N LYS A 74 19.15 4.67 -5.58
CA LYS A 74 19.54 5.79 -6.45
C LYS A 74 20.07 5.32 -7.81
N THR A 75 20.79 4.20 -7.84
CA THR A 75 21.38 3.65 -9.07
C THR A 75 20.34 2.95 -9.95
N TYR A 76 19.48 2.13 -9.35
CA TYR A 76 18.57 1.25 -10.09
C TYR A 76 17.15 1.77 -10.23
N SER A 77 16.76 2.78 -9.44
CA SER A 77 15.42 3.38 -9.54
C SER A 77 15.47 4.89 -9.63
N PRO A 78 16.24 5.48 -10.55
CA PRO A 78 16.39 6.93 -10.63
C PRO A 78 15.06 7.65 -10.87
N GLY A 79 14.08 7.02 -11.55
CA GLY A 79 12.76 7.59 -11.78
C GLY A 79 11.85 7.55 -10.54
N ALA A 80 12.03 6.55 -9.68
CA ALA A 80 11.28 6.41 -8.43
C ALA A 80 12.06 6.87 -7.18
N TYR A 81 13.30 7.32 -7.30
CA TYR A 81 14.18 7.57 -6.16
C TYR A 81 13.60 8.60 -5.18
N ASN A 82 13.05 9.71 -5.68
CA ASN A 82 12.42 10.71 -4.81
C ASN A 82 11.21 10.12 -4.06
N HIS A 83 10.39 9.30 -4.72
CA HIS A 83 9.28 8.57 -4.09
C HIS A 83 9.79 7.65 -2.98
N ILE A 84 10.76 6.80 -3.28
CA ILE A 84 11.40 5.89 -2.32
C ILE A 84 11.90 6.65 -1.08
N MET A 85 12.59 7.77 -1.27
CA MET A 85 13.10 8.58 -0.17
C MET A 85 11.98 9.21 0.67
N ARG A 86 10.90 9.70 0.04
CA ARG A 86 9.73 10.22 0.77
C ARG A 86 9.05 9.13 1.60
N CYS A 87 8.82 7.95 1.01
CA CYS A 87 8.22 6.81 1.71
C CYS A 87 9.04 6.41 2.94
N TRP A 88 10.36 6.33 2.80
CA TRP A 88 11.24 6.04 3.94
C TRP A 88 11.17 7.12 5.02
N LEU A 89 11.29 8.40 4.66
CA LEU A 89 11.34 9.49 5.62
C LEU A 89 10.00 9.69 6.35
N TRP A 90 8.87 9.59 5.64
CA TRP A 90 7.55 9.62 6.27
C TRP A 90 7.29 8.38 7.12
N GLY A 91 7.77 7.19 6.71
CA GLY A 91 7.76 6.00 7.55
C GLY A 91 8.51 6.21 8.87
N VAL A 92 9.71 6.83 8.83
CA VAL A 92 10.48 7.15 10.03
C VAL A 92 9.74 8.15 10.92
N LEU A 93 9.13 9.19 10.35
CA LEU A 93 8.32 10.14 11.10
C LEU A 93 7.10 9.48 11.76
N HIS A 94 6.44 8.53 11.08
CA HIS A 94 5.36 7.74 11.69
C HIS A 94 5.84 6.96 12.91
N LEU A 95 7.03 6.33 12.85
CA LEU A 95 7.61 5.67 14.03
C LEU A 95 7.90 6.69 15.16
N GLN A 96 8.43 7.88 14.83
CA GLN A 96 8.69 8.93 15.83
C GLN A 96 7.42 9.41 16.54
N HIS A 97 6.31 9.54 15.80
CA HIS A 97 5.00 9.91 16.33
C HIS A 97 4.26 8.73 17.00
N ASN A 98 4.84 7.53 17.02
CA ASN A 98 4.26 6.34 17.62
C ASN A 98 5.31 5.47 18.34
N ALA A 99 5.68 5.90 19.55
CA ALA A 99 6.69 5.23 20.37
C ALA A 99 6.39 3.74 20.63
N THR A 100 5.12 3.37 20.77
CA THR A 100 4.70 1.97 20.98
C THR A 100 5.01 1.11 19.76
N LEU A 101 4.77 1.62 18.55
CA LEU A 101 5.13 0.93 17.31
C LEU A 101 6.66 0.93 17.11
N ALA A 102 7.32 2.06 17.34
CA ALA A 102 8.77 2.18 17.20
C ALA A 102 9.55 1.18 18.08
N ALA A 103 9.04 0.84 19.27
CA ALA A 103 9.63 -0.16 20.14
C ALA A 103 9.56 -1.61 19.59
N GLN A 104 8.73 -1.86 18.58
CA GLN A 104 8.49 -3.18 17.99
C GLN A 104 9.08 -3.33 16.59
N VAL A 105 9.58 -2.25 16.00
CA VAL A 105 10.08 -2.21 14.61
C VAL A 105 11.60 -2.24 14.60
N ASP A 106 12.16 -3.11 13.79
CA ASP A 106 13.57 -3.15 13.47
C ASP A 106 13.90 -2.05 12.45
N LEU A 107 14.68 -1.04 12.88
CA LEU A 107 14.94 0.15 12.06
C LEU A 107 15.71 -0.16 10.77
N GLU A 108 16.58 -1.18 10.77
CA GLU A 108 17.29 -1.56 9.54
C GLU A 108 16.37 -2.29 8.57
N VAL A 109 15.50 -3.20 9.07
CA VAL A 109 14.47 -3.87 8.24
C VAL A 109 13.53 -2.85 7.62
N HIS A 110 13.04 -1.90 8.42
CA HIS A 110 12.15 -0.83 7.94
C HIS A 110 12.84 0.04 6.87
N ALA A 111 14.09 0.45 7.11
CA ALA A 111 14.84 1.28 6.19
C ALA A 111 15.17 0.57 4.87
N VAL A 112 15.69 -0.66 4.94
CA VAL A 112 16.01 -1.46 3.73
C VAL A 112 14.73 -1.83 2.97
N GLY A 113 13.66 -2.19 3.67
CA GLY A 113 12.36 -2.48 3.08
C GLY A 113 11.82 -1.29 2.28
N LEU A 114 11.78 -0.10 2.88
CA LEU A 114 11.30 1.10 2.20
C LEU A 114 12.25 1.60 1.12
N MET A 115 13.57 1.45 1.26
CA MET A 115 14.49 1.87 0.21
C MET A 115 14.46 0.97 -1.03
N LEU A 116 14.05 -0.28 -0.89
CA LEU A 116 14.09 -1.27 -1.97
C LEU A 116 12.71 -1.73 -2.46
N HIS A 117 11.60 -1.22 -1.89
CA HIS A 117 10.24 -1.70 -2.21
C HIS A 117 9.87 -1.58 -3.69
N ASP A 118 10.44 -0.58 -4.37
CA ASP A 118 10.16 -0.23 -5.75
C ASP A 118 11.36 -0.43 -6.68
N ILE A 119 12.35 -1.24 -6.30
CA ILE A 119 13.56 -1.38 -7.11
C ILE A 119 13.30 -1.96 -8.52
N ALA A 120 12.19 -2.67 -8.69
CA ALA A 120 11.75 -3.21 -9.97
C ALA A 120 10.57 -2.41 -10.59
N SER A 121 10.34 -1.16 -10.21
CA SER A 121 9.23 -0.35 -10.73
C SER A 121 9.56 0.47 -12.00
N GLU A 122 10.82 0.49 -12.45
CA GLU A 122 11.23 1.24 -13.64
C GLU A 122 10.51 0.79 -14.92
N HIS A 123 10.20 1.75 -15.79
CA HIS A 123 9.50 1.56 -17.06
C HIS A 123 10.42 1.02 -18.16
N ASN A 124 11.11 -0.07 -17.86
CA ASN A 124 12.11 -0.67 -18.71
C ASN A 124 12.08 -2.19 -18.54
N LEU A 125 11.61 -2.91 -19.55
CA LEU A 125 11.59 -4.38 -19.54
C LEU A 125 13.00 -5.00 -19.56
N SER A 126 14.03 -4.23 -19.91
CA SER A 126 15.43 -4.66 -19.84
C SER A 126 16.09 -4.35 -18.49
N HIS A 127 15.34 -3.83 -17.52
CA HIS A 127 15.86 -3.54 -16.19
C HIS A 127 16.29 -4.85 -15.49
N PRO A 128 17.47 -4.91 -14.84
CA PRO A 128 18.05 -6.16 -14.34
C PRO A 128 17.20 -6.89 -13.29
N PHE A 129 16.30 -6.17 -12.61
CA PHE A 129 15.41 -6.74 -11.60
C PHE A 129 13.98 -6.95 -12.10
N VAL A 130 13.65 -6.58 -13.34
CA VAL A 130 12.30 -6.76 -13.89
C VAL A 130 12.23 -8.09 -14.65
N SER A 131 11.29 -8.93 -14.24
CA SER A 131 10.95 -10.16 -14.95
C SER A 131 9.82 -9.93 -15.95
N PRO A 132 9.58 -10.85 -16.92
CA PRO A 132 8.49 -10.68 -17.88
C PRO A 132 7.09 -10.90 -17.29
N ASN A 133 6.96 -11.63 -16.18
CA ASN A 133 5.65 -12.15 -15.73
C ASN A 133 5.33 -11.94 -14.24
N ARG A 134 6.31 -11.68 -13.37
CA ARG A 134 6.01 -11.47 -11.95
C ARG A 134 5.50 -10.06 -11.70
N ARG A 135 4.70 -9.89 -10.66
CA ARG A 135 4.39 -8.58 -10.09
C ARG A 135 5.67 -7.81 -9.74
N PHE A 136 5.68 -6.49 -9.91
CA PHE A 136 6.85 -5.67 -9.59
C PHE A 136 7.18 -5.75 -8.10
N GLU A 137 6.17 -5.88 -7.22
CA GLU A 137 6.38 -6.06 -5.78
C GLU A 137 7.19 -7.31 -5.48
N VAL A 138 6.92 -8.40 -6.20
CA VAL A 138 7.65 -9.68 -6.05
C VAL A 138 9.06 -9.58 -6.61
N ASP A 139 9.21 -8.96 -7.78
CA ASP A 139 10.52 -8.70 -8.38
C ASP A 139 11.40 -7.85 -7.45
N SER A 140 10.84 -6.78 -6.87
CA SER A 140 11.53 -5.94 -5.88
C SER A 140 11.89 -6.71 -4.62
N ALA A 141 10.98 -7.53 -4.08
CA ALA A 141 11.23 -8.32 -2.88
C ALA A 141 12.37 -9.34 -3.09
N ILE A 142 12.41 -10.01 -4.24
CA ILE A 142 13.49 -10.93 -4.62
C ILE A 142 14.83 -10.19 -4.74
N ALA A 143 14.84 -9.02 -5.39
CA ALA A 143 16.03 -8.20 -5.53
C ALA A 143 16.55 -7.71 -4.16
N ALA A 144 15.66 -7.27 -3.28
CA ALA A 144 16.01 -6.83 -1.92
C ALA A 144 16.58 -7.98 -1.07
N ALA A 145 15.98 -9.17 -1.11
CA ALA A 145 16.51 -10.34 -0.41
C ALA A 145 17.90 -10.73 -0.94
N SER A 146 18.13 -10.61 -2.25
CA SER A 146 19.44 -10.87 -2.87
C SER A 146 20.48 -9.82 -2.48
N PHE A 147 20.09 -8.54 -2.46
CA PHE A 147 20.91 -7.44 -1.95
C PHE A 147 21.34 -7.71 -0.50
N ILE A 148 20.42 -8.03 0.39
CA ILE A 148 20.74 -8.30 1.81
C ILE A 148 21.71 -9.48 1.94
N ARG A 149 21.43 -10.60 1.26
CA ARG A 149 22.27 -11.81 1.35
C ARG A 149 23.67 -11.64 0.78
N SER A 150 23.85 -10.72 -0.16
CA SER A 150 25.16 -10.41 -0.76
C SER A 150 25.91 -9.31 -0.01
N HIS A 151 25.21 -8.50 0.79
CA HIS A 151 25.81 -7.40 1.55
C HIS A 151 26.69 -7.92 2.71
N PRO A 152 27.87 -7.32 2.97
CA PRO A 152 28.78 -7.74 4.05
C PRO A 152 28.15 -7.84 5.43
N ASP A 153 27.25 -6.91 5.77
CA ASP A 153 26.50 -6.94 7.03
C ASP A 153 25.25 -7.81 6.94
N GLY A 154 24.57 -7.78 5.79
CA GLY A 154 23.27 -8.41 5.59
C GLY A 154 23.34 -9.94 5.53
N LYS A 155 24.46 -10.51 5.09
CA LYS A 155 24.71 -11.96 5.14
C LYS A 155 24.67 -12.56 6.55
N ASN A 156 24.86 -11.72 7.57
CA ASN A 156 24.80 -12.12 8.98
C ASN A 156 23.42 -11.84 9.61
N TRP A 157 22.49 -11.24 8.86
CA TRP A 157 21.12 -11.07 9.35
C TRP A 157 20.48 -12.44 9.56
N PRO A 158 19.76 -12.64 10.68
CA PRO A 158 18.95 -13.83 10.84
C PRO A 158 17.84 -13.86 9.77
N ASP A 159 17.46 -15.06 9.33
CA ASP A 159 16.52 -15.25 8.21
C ASP A 159 15.21 -14.47 8.37
N TRP A 160 14.72 -14.31 9.61
CA TRP A 160 13.50 -13.56 9.88
C TRP A 160 13.59 -12.09 9.44
N ARG A 161 14.75 -11.44 9.50
CA ARG A 161 14.91 -10.05 9.00
C ARG A 161 14.76 -10.00 7.49
N VAL A 162 15.40 -10.94 6.78
CA VAL A 162 15.30 -11.04 5.32
C VAL A 162 13.86 -11.34 4.91
N GLN A 163 13.19 -12.24 5.63
CA GLN A 163 11.79 -12.56 5.40
C GLN A 163 10.87 -11.36 5.62
N ARG A 164 11.07 -10.58 6.70
CA ARG A 164 10.25 -9.39 6.97
C ARG A 164 10.47 -8.27 5.95
N VAL A 165 11.70 -8.09 5.43
CA VAL A 165 11.93 -7.21 4.27
C VAL A 165 11.18 -7.73 3.05
N TRP A 166 11.31 -9.03 2.73
CA TRP A 166 10.65 -9.63 1.58
C TRP A 166 9.12 -9.48 1.68
N ASP A 167 8.51 -9.84 2.81
CA ASP A 167 7.07 -9.73 3.04
C ASP A 167 6.61 -8.27 3.01
N GLY A 168 7.36 -7.38 3.65
CA GLY A 168 7.09 -5.94 3.67
C GLY A 168 7.01 -5.37 2.25
N ILE A 169 7.96 -5.73 1.39
CA ILE A 169 7.99 -5.31 -0.01
C ILE A 169 6.92 -6.03 -0.83
N ALA A 170 6.77 -7.34 -0.72
CA ALA A 170 5.79 -8.09 -1.53
C ALA A 170 4.34 -7.66 -1.26
N LEU A 171 4.05 -7.14 -0.06
CA LEU A 171 2.72 -6.77 0.40
C LEU A 171 2.53 -5.26 0.62
N HIS A 172 3.49 -4.39 0.27
CA HIS A 172 3.42 -2.95 0.58
C HIS A 172 2.23 -2.22 -0.08
N ALA A 173 1.66 -2.81 -1.13
CA ALA A 173 0.47 -2.30 -1.84
C ALA A 173 -0.82 -3.07 -1.48
N GLU A 174 -0.78 -3.98 -0.50
CA GLU A 174 -1.86 -4.90 -0.17
C GLU A 174 -2.37 -4.71 1.28
N PRO A 175 -3.11 -3.63 1.58
CA PRO A 175 -3.52 -3.29 2.94
C PRO A 175 -4.34 -4.38 3.64
N LYS A 176 -5.13 -5.13 2.87
CA LYS A 176 -5.99 -6.20 3.42
C LYS A 176 -5.19 -7.33 4.07
N PHE A 177 -3.92 -7.49 3.72
CA PHE A 177 -3.02 -8.45 4.34
C PHE A 177 -2.06 -7.75 5.30
N THR A 178 -1.43 -6.67 4.86
CA THR A 178 -0.31 -6.07 5.59
C THR A 178 -0.70 -5.44 6.92
N LEU A 179 -1.94 -4.96 7.05
CA LEU A 179 -2.43 -4.40 8.31
C LEU A 179 -2.52 -5.43 9.46
N TYR A 180 -2.42 -6.72 9.15
CA TYR A 180 -2.49 -7.82 10.12
C TYR A 180 -1.17 -8.62 10.22
N LYS A 181 -0.09 -8.13 9.59
CA LYS A 181 1.25 -8.76 9.60
C LYS A 181 2.11 -8.20 10.75
N GLU A 182 3.34 -8.69 10.87
CA GLU A 182 4.32 -8.28 11.87
C GLU A 182 4.56 -6.76 11.83
N PRO A 183 4.96 -6.14 12.95
CA PRO A 183 5.17 -4.69 13.06
C PRO A 183 6.08 -4.10 11.97
N ASP A 184 7.12 -4.81 11.56
CA ASP A 184 8.03 -4.38 10.48
C ASP A 184 7.31 -4.27 9.12
N VAL A 185 6.52 -5.29 8.77
CA VAL A 185 5.76 -5.35 7.51
C VAL A 185 4.68 -4.26 7.51
N PHE A 186 3.99 -4.11 8.64
CA PHE A 186 3.03 -3.03 8.87
C PHE A 186 3.65 -1.64 8.70
N ALA A 187 4.84 -1.42 9.28
CA ALA A 187 5.53 -0.13 9.21
C ALA A 187 6.01 0.19 7.78
N ILE A 188 6.52 -0.81 7.05
CA ILE A 188 6.90 -0.66 5.63
C ILE A 188 5.68 -0.26 4.79
N TYR A 189 4.53 -0.92 4.97
CA TYR A 189 3.29 -0.52 4.29
C TYR A 189 2.93 0.94 4.58
N TRP A 190 2.99 1.37 5.84
CA TRP A 190 2.63 2.74 6.18
C TRP A 190 3.60 3.77 5.61
N GLY A 191 4.91 3.47 5.53
CA GLY A 191 5.85 4.35 4.84
C GLY A 191 5.44 4.62 3.39
N ASN A 192 5.00 3.59 2.66
CA ASN A 192 4.45 3.72 1.31
C ASN A 192 3.08 4.45 1.28
N GLU A 193 2.11 3.98 2.08
CA GLU A 193 0.75 4.52 2.06
C GLU A 193 0.69 6.00 2.44
N LEU A 194 1.59 6.49 3.29
CA LEU A 194 1.67 7.91 3.66
C LEU A 194 1.91 8.83 2.45
N GLU A 195 2.49 8.35 1.35
CA GLU A 195 2.57 9.17 0.14
C GLU A 195 1.20 9.40 -0.50
N PHE A 196 0.36 8.37 -0.50
CA PHE A 196 -0.92 8.37 -1.19
C PHE A 196 -2.07 8.87 -0.32
N SER A 197 -2.05 8.55 0.98
CA SER A 197 -3.08 8.97 1.93
C SER A 197 -3.20 10.49 2.02
N TYR A 198 -2.09 11.21 1.87
CA TYR A 198 -2.07 12.67 2.02
C TYR A 198 -2.88 13.42 0.97
N GLY A 199 -3.02 12.84 -0.24
CA GLY A 199 -3.81 13.40 -1.33
C GLY A 199 -5.27 12.94 -1.36
N ARG A 200 -5.67 12.00 -0.49
CA ARG A 200 -7.00 11.41 -0.48
C ARG A 200 -7.89 12.06 0.60
N PRO A 201 -9.16 12.38 0.30
CA PRO A 201 -10.12 12.81 1.32
C PRO A 201 -10.21 11.76 2.45
N GLY A 202 -10.03 12.20 3.69
CA GLY A 202 -10.05 11.31 4.87
C GLY A 202 -8.80 10.44 5.06
N GLY A 203 -7.73 10.64 4.28
CA GLY A 203 -6.51 9.85 4.41
C GLY A 203 -5.74 10.12 5.70
N GLU A 204 -5.20 9.05 6.29
CA GLU A 204 -4.47 9.09 7.55
C GLU A 204 -3.12 9.79 7.45
N ARG A 205 -2.79 10.57 8.49
CA ARG A 205 -1.55 11.38 8.58
C ARG A 205 -0.53 10.82 9.57
N LYS A 206 -0.95 9.88 10.43
CA LYS A 206 -0.11 9.24 11.46
C LYS A 206 0.70 10.22 12.33
N GLY A 207 0.12 11.39 12.63
CA GLY A 207 0.75 12.41 13.48
C GLY A 207 1.75 13.33 12.76
N ILE A 208 2.12 13.03 11.51
CA ILE A 208 3.10 13.82 10.77
C ILE A 208 2.52 15.19 10.41
N THR A 209 3.21 16.23 10.87
CA THR A 209 2.84 17.65 10.69
C THR A 209 3.07 18.12 9.25
N GLU A 210 2.45 19.25 8.89
CA GLU A 210 2.67 19.88 7.59
C GLU A 210 4.12 20.36 7.43
N GLU A 211 4.73 20.92 8.48
CA GLU A 211 6.13 21.32 8.49
C GLU A 211 7.08 20.14 8.23
N GLU A 212 6.88 19.01 8.92
CA GLU A 212 7.68 17.79 8.71
C GLU A 212 7.55 17.30 7.27
N ARG A 213 6.33 17.23 6.77
CA ARG A 213 6.06 16.83 5.39
C ARG A 213 6.74 17.77 4.38
N ASN A 214 6.62 19.08 4.59
CA ASN A 214 7.13 20.07 3.66
C ASN A 214 8.67 20.05 3.61
N ARG A 215 9.36 19.80 4.73
CA ARG A 215 10.82 19.59 4.71
C ARG A 215 11.22 18.41 3.83
N VAL A 216 10.52 17.28 3.94
CA VAL A 216 10.77 16.11 3.10
C VAL A 216 10.51 16.42 1.61
N LEU A 217 9.44 17.16 1.29
CA LEU A 217 9.13 17.54 -0.09
C LEU A 217 10.10 18.56 -0.70
N ILE A 218 10.70 19.43 0.11
CA ILE A 218 11.72 20.37 -0.36
C ILE A 218 12.97 19.61 -0.82
N GLU A 219 13.41 18.62 -0.04
CA GLU A 219 14.62 17.84 -0.34
C GLU A 219 14.38 16.77 -1.43
N PHE A 220 13.20 16.13 -1.40
CA PHE A 220 12.79 15.10 -2.36
C PHE A 220 11.50 15.50 -3.07
N PRO A 221 11.57 16.43 -4.04
CA PRO A 221 10.41 16.96 -4.74
C PRO A 221 9.55 15.87 -5.36
N ASN A 222 8.25 16.10 -5.32
CA ASN A 222 7.28 15.29 -6.05
C ASN A 222 7.17 15.84 -7.48
N ASP A 223 8.11 15.45 -8.31
CA ASP A 223 8.13 15.73 -9.75
C ASP A 223 7.11 14.89 -10.54
N GLY A 224 6.30 14.08 -9.84
CA GLY A 224 5.14 13.36 -10.40
C GLY A 224 5.52 12.53 -11.61
N GLY A 225 6.30 11.47 -11.40
CA GLY A 225 7.05 10.64 -12.38
C GLY A 225 6.37 10.08 -13.65
N GLY A 226 5.21 10.62 -14.05
CA GLY A 226 4.66 10.54 -15.39
C GLY A 226 4.83 11.85 -16.19
N PRO A 227 4.51 11.85 -17.49
CA PRO A 227 4.51 13.08 -18.30
C PRO A 227 3.59 14.15 -17.69
N GLY A 228 4.14 15.31 -17.31
CA GLY A 228 3.35 16.49 -16.91
C GLY A 228 3.36 16.87 -15.42
N GLY A 229 4.07 16.15 -14.55
CA GLY A 229 4.42 16.63 -13.20
C GLY A 229 3.28 16.86 -12.20
N ALA A 230 2.13 16.19 -12.38
CA ALA A 230 0.93 16.40 -11.57
C ALA A 230 0.86 15.55 -10.27
N GLY A 231 1.98 15.41 -9.56
CA GLY A 231 2.04 14.77 -8.23
C GLY A 231 2.03 13.22 -8.22
N PRO A 232 1.93 12.60 -7.03
CA PRO A 232 2.22 11.17 -6.84
C PRO A 232 1.16 10.29 -7.51
N ASN A 233 -0.10 10.74 -7.51
CA ASN A 233 -1.18 10.01 -8.14
C ASN A 233 -1.02 9.95 -9.67
N THR A 234 -0.46 10.99 -10.29
CA THR A 234 -0.25 10.99 -11.76
C THR A 234 0.91 10.08 -12.15
N GLY A 235 2.01 10.11 -11.39
CA GLY A 235 3.12 9.16 -11.56
C GLY A 235 2.67 7.72 -11.40
N LEU A 236 1.90 7.43 -10.34
CA LEU A 236 1.30 6.11 -10.10
C LEU A 236 0.40 5.66 -11.26
N LEU A 237 -0.50 6.53 -11.75
CA LEU A 237 -1.38 6.19 -12.87
C LEU A 237 -0.60 5.90 -14.15
N TRP A 238 0.46 6.66 -14.42
CA TRP A 238 1.34 6.39 -15.57
C TRP A 238 2.07 5.06 -15.41
N PHE A 239 2.53 4.76 -14.19
CA PHE A 239 3.15 3.50 -13.85
C PHE A 239 2.23 2.30 -14.10
N ILE A 240 1.01 2.37 -13.58
CA ILE A 240 0.03 1.31 -13.79
C ILE A 240 -0.30 1.15 -15.28
N ALA A 241 -0.47 2.26 -16.01
CA ALA A 241 -0.77 2.23 -17.44
C ALA A 241 0.36 1.58 -18.26
N TRP A 242 1.61 1.86 -17.91
CA TRP A 242 2.77 1.23 -18.54
C TRP A 242 2.77 -0.28 -18.29
N TYR A 243 2.56 -0.72 -17.05
CA TYR A 243 2.50 -2.13 -16.70
C TYR A 243 1.34 -2.86 -17.37
N CYS A 244 0.15 -2.27 -17.41
CA CYS A 244 -0.99 -2.84 -18.12
C CYS A 244 -0.71 -2.97 -19.63
N LYS A 245 0.02 -2.03 -20.23
CA LYS A 245 0.33 -2.07 -21.67
C LYS A 245 1.44 -3.07 -22.03
N TYR A 246 2.51 -3.09 -21.26
CA TYR A 246 3.75 -3.81 -21.64
C TYR A 246 3.98 -5.10 -20.85
N LYS A 247 3.28 -5.30 -19.73
CA LYS A 247 3.39 -6.47 -18.85
C LYS A 247 2.03 -6.90 -18.26
N PRO A 248 0.96 -7.05 -19.07
CA PRO A 248 -0.41 -7.25 -18.61
C PRO A 248 -0.61 -8.48 -17.73
N GLU A 249 0.12 -9.57 -17.99
CA GLU A 249 0.05 -10.81 -17.19
C GLU A 249 0.36 -10.57 -15.71
N SER A 250 1.18 -9.55 -15.39
CA SER A 250 1.51 -9.20 -14.00
C SER A 250 0.48 -8.29 -13.32
N THR A 251 -0.52 -7.79 -14.06
CA THR A 251 -1.51 -6.84 -13.54
C THR A 251 -2.91 -7.44 -13.41
N TYR A 252 -3.17 -8.59 -14.02
CA TYR A 252 -4.40 -9.35 -13.76
C TYR A 252 -4.47 -9.78 -12.29
N ASP A 253 -5.69 -9.97 -11.78
CA ASP A 253 -6.05 -10.45 -10.43
C ASP A 253 -5.65 -9.59 -9.23
N ASN A 254 -5.06 -8.41 -9.46
CA ASN A 254 -4.59 -7.52 -8.42
C ASN A 254 -5.13 -6.09 -8.56
N TRP A 255 -4.67 -5.20 -7.67
CA TRP A 255 -5.13 -3.82 -7.58
C TRP A 255 -4.90 -3.00 -8.86
N MET A 256 -3.94 -3.37 -9.72
CA MET A 256 -3.66 -2.68 -10.98
C MET A 256 -4.74 -2.96 -12.04
N GLN A 257 -5.41 -4.12 -11.98
CA GLN A 257 -6.35 -4.56 -13.02
C GLN A 257 -7.45 -3.52 -13.29
N SER A 258 -8.06 -2.94 -12.25
CA SER A 258 -9.15 -1.99 -12.40
C SER A 258 -8.73 -0.65 -13.04
N TYR A 259 -7.46 -0.28 -12.90
CA TYR A 259 -6.91 0.90 -13.59
C TYR A 259 -6.59 0.58 -15.05
N GLY A 260 -6.29 -0.68 -15.35
CA GLY A 260 -6.10 -1.17 -16.71
C GLY A 260 -7.34 -1.02 -17.59
N ASP A 261 -8.55 -1.00 -17.03
CA ASP A 261 -9.81 -0.86 -17.80
C ASP A 261 -9.88 0.43 -18.63
N VAL A 262 -9.08 1.45 -18.30
CA VAL A 262 -8.96 2.71 -19.08
C VAL A 262 -7.72 2.77 -19.99
N VAL A 263 -6.91 1.71 -20.04
CA VAL A 263 -5.69 1.61 -20.86
C VAL A 263 -6.05 0.99 -22.23
N PRO A 264 -5.79 1.69 -23.35
CA PRO A 264 -6.11 1.16 -24.68
C PRO A 264 -5.43 -0.18 -24.97
N GLY A 265 -6.24 -1.18 -25.33
CA GLY A 265 -5.77 -2.53 -25.67
C GLY A 265 -5.56 -3.46 -24.47
N TYR A 266 -5.74 -2.97 -23.24
CA TYR A 266 -5.78 -3.83 -22.06
C TYR A 266 -7.15 -4.50 -21.94
N SER A 267 -7.17 -5.79 -21.60
CA SER A 267 -8.39 -6.51 -21.30
C SER A 267 -8.08 -7.62 -20.29
N PRO A 268 -8.83 -7.71 -19.18
CA PRO A 268 -8.76 -8.86 -18.29
C PRO A 268 -9.57 -10.05 -18.82
N VAL A 269 -10.41 -9.86 -19.86
CA VAL A 269 -11.21 -10.95 -20.44
C VAL A 269 -10.30 -12.06 -20.97
N GLY A 270 -10.52 -13.30 -20.49
CA GLY A 270 -9.68 -14.46 -20.77
C GLY A 270 -8.67 -14.76 -19.67
N HIS A 271 -8.41 -13.80 -18.77
CA HIS A 271 -7.43 -13.89 -17.69
C HIS A 271 -8.06 -13.79 -16.29
N ARG A 272 -9.39 -13.56 -16.18
CA ARG A 272 -10.07 -13.54 -14.88
C ARG A 272 -10.16 -14.96 -14.34
N LEU A 273 -10.05 -15.10 -13.02
CA LEU A 273 -10.14 -16.39 -12.31
C LEU A 273 -11.37 -17.22 -12.73
N TYR A 274 -12.49 -16.56 -13.03
CA TYR A 274 -13.72 -17.23 -13.42
C TYR A 274 -13.81 -17.56 -14.92
N ASP A 275 -13.01 -16.95 -15.80
CA ASP A 275 -13.14 -17.16 -17.25
C ASP A 275 -12.90 -18.63 -17.62
N GLY A 276 -11.87 -19.26 -17.05
CA GLY A 276 -11.62 -20.69 -17.19
C GLY A 276 -12.61 -21.57 -16.41
N ALA A 277 -13.00 -21.13 -15.20
CA ALA A 277 -13.89 -21.91 -14.33
C ALA A 277 -15.31 -22.02 -14.89
N LEU A 278 -15.89 -20.92 -15.40
CA LEU A 278 -17.23 -20.91 -16.00
C LEU A 278 -17.25 -21.66 -17.33
N ALA A 279 -16.21 -21.51 -18.16
CA ALA A 279 -16.08 -22.25 -19.40
C ALA A 279 -16.02 -23.77 -19.17
N THR A 280 -15.34 -24.21 -18.11
CA THR A 280 -15.22 -25.63 -17.75
C THR A 280 -16.47 -26.18 -17.08
N ALA A 281 -17.08 -25.40 -16.17
CA ALA A 281 -18.21 -25.86 -15.38
C ALA A 281 -19.54 -25.85 -16.16
N GLY A 282 -19.67 -25.01 -17.20
CA GLY A 282 -20.97 -24.78 -17.87
C GLY A 282 -22.04 -24.20 -16.94
N VAL A 283 -21.64 -23.65 -15.79
CA VAL A 283 -22.52 -23.16 -14.74
C VAL A 283 -22.76 -21.66 -14.93
N ASN A 284 -24.03 -21.26 -14.93
CA ASN A 284 -24.42 -19.87 -14.77
C ASN A 284 -24.53 -19.52 -13.28
N VAL A 285 -23.63 -18.68 -12.77
CA VAL A 285 -23.53 -18.34 -11.35
C VAL A 285 -24.58 -17.32 -10.88
N THR A 286 -25.37 -16.74 -11.78
CA THR A 286 -26.38 -15.70 -11.46
C THR A 286 -27.49 -16.18 -10.52
N GLY A 287 -27.56 -17.48 -10.20
CA GLY A 287 -28.52 -18.07 -9.25
C GLY A 287 -27.94 -18.83 -8.06
N LEU A 288 -26.62 -18.78 -7.80
CA LEU A 288 -25.99 -19.61 -6.76
C LEU A 288 -26.16 -19.08 -5.31
N VAL A 289 -26.49 -17.81 -5.15
CA VAL A 289 -26.71 -17.19 -3.84
C VAL A 289 -28.08 -16.51 -3.88
N GLN A 290 -29.12 -17.27 -3.56
CA GLN A 290 -30.47 -16.76 -3.26
C GLN A 290 -30.77 -16.97 -1.79
#